data_AF-A0A3S4XVA6-F1
#
_entry.id   AF-A0A3S4XVA6-F1
#
_cell.length_a   1.000
_cell.length_b   1.000
_cell.length_c   1.000
_cell.angle_alpha   90.00
_cell.angle_beta   90.00
_cell.angle_gamma   90.00
#
_symmetry.space_group_name_H-M   'P 1'
#
loop_
_entity.id
_entity.type
_entity.pdbx_description
1 polymer ?
#
loop_
_entity_poly.entity_id
_entity_poly.type
_entity_poly.pdbx_seq_one_letter_code
_entity_poly.pdbx_strand_id
1 'polypeptide(L)'
;MLADYKQHSAERAEKGIPPKPLTAEQVAQLVKLLQSAVPEEGDLLLQLLTHHVPSGVDDAAKIKAEFLDHIAQQKADSPLITREEAVRLLGTMQGDITYSH
;
A
#
# COMPACT_ATOMS: atom_id res chain seq x y z
N MET A 1 13.08 5.67 -0.49
CA MET A 1 11.78 5.18 -1.01
C MET A 1 11.04 6.26 -1.79
N LEU A 2 10.46 7.26 -1.12
CA LEU A 2 9.58 8.26 -1.73
C LEU A 2 10.28 9.16 -2.76
N ALA A 3 11.52 9.60 -2.48
CA ALA A 3 12.27 10.46 -3.40
C ALA A 3 12.57 9.76 -4.74
N ASP A 4 13.16 8.55 -4.70
CA ASP A 4 13.38 7.71 -5.89
C ASP A 4 12.09 7.42 -6.66
N TYR A 5 11.02 7.06 -5.94
CA TYR A 5 9.72 6.80 -6.56
C TYR A 5 9.15 8.04 -7.25
N LYS A 6 9.18 9.21 -6.59
CA LYS A 6 8.70 10.48 -7.15
C LYS A 6 9.51 10.90 -8.38
N GLN A 7 10.83 10.73 -8.35
CA GLN A 7 11.68 11.06 -9.50
C GLN A 7 11.36 10.17 -10.71
N HIS A 8 11.31 8.85 -10.52
CA HIS A 8 11.01 7.92 -11.62
C HIS A 8 9.57 8.03 -12.12
N SER A 9 8.64 8.37 -11.22
CA SER A 9 7.24 8.65 -11.56
C SER A 9 7.13 9.92 -12.40
N ALA A 10 7.81 11.01 -12.01
CA ALA A 10 7.82 12.26 -12.76
C ALA A 10 8.43 12.09 -14.17
N GLU A 11 9.58 11.41 -14.29
CA GLU A 11 10.22 11.15 -15.59
C GLU A 11 9.34 10.30 -16.53
N ARG A 12 8.51 9.42 -15.97
CA ARG A 12 7.51 8.64 -16.74
C ARG A 12 6.28 9.46 -17.08
N ALA A 13 5.80 10.27 -16.14
CA ALA A 13 4.65 11.16 -16.34
C ALA A 13 4.94 12.19 -17.45
N GLU A 14 6.17 12.72 -17.53
CA GLU A 14 6.62 13.57 -18.64
C GLU A 14 6.52 12.87 -20.01
N LYS A 15 6.63 11.54 -20.03
CA LYS A 15 6.50 10.71 -21.23
C LYS A 15 5.07 10.19 -21.43
N GLY A 16 4.11 10.58 -20.57
CA GLY A 16 2.74 10.06 -20.57
C GLY A 16 2.63 8.58 -20.19
N ILE A 17 3.68 8.02 -19.57
CA ILE A 17 3.74 6.62 -19.15
C ILE A 17 3.29 6.56 -17.69
N PRO A 18 2.37 5.65 -17.31
CA PRO A 18 1.98 5.49 -15.93
C PRO A 18 3.18 5.06 -15.06
N PRO A 19 3.21 5.48 -13.77
CA PRO A 19 4.25 5.08 -12.85
C PRO A 19 4.26 3.56 -12.66
N LYS A 20 5.45 3.00 -12.45
CA LYS A 20 5.57 1.57 -12.14
C LYS A 20 4.95 1.27 -10.78
N PRO A 21 4.37 0.06 -10.61
CA PRO A 21 3.94 -0.41 -9.30
C PRO A 21 5.13 -0.46 -8.33
N LEU A 22 4.82 -0.37 -7.03
CA LEU A 22 5.82 -0.45 -5.97
C LEU A 22 6.46 -1.83 -5.92
N THR A 23 7.77 -1.87 -5.66
CA THR A 23 8.49 -3.12 -5.46
C THR A 23 8.29 -3.65 -4.03
N ALA A 24 8.58 -4.93 -3.81
CA ALA A 24 8.47 -5.56 -2.48
C ALA A 24 9.24 -4.79 -1.40
N GLU A 25 10.46 -4.33 -1.69
CA GLU A 25 11.26 -3.52 -0.76
C GLU A 25 10.61 -2.17 -0.44
N GLN A 26 10.01 -1.53 -1.46
CA GLN A 26 9.31 -0.27 -1.28
C GLN A 26 8.06 -0.44 -0.41
N VAL A 27 7.29 -1.52 -0.60
CA VAL A 27 6.13 -1.85 0.24
C VAL A 27 6.56 -2.18 1.67
N ALA A 28 7.67 -2.92 1.87
CA ALA A 28 8.20 -3.19 3.20
C ALA A 28 8.60 -1.90 3.95
N GLN A 29 9.19 -0.93 3.25
CA GLN A 29 9.47 0.39 3.82
C GLN A 29 8.19 1.19 4.09
N LEU A 30 7.20 1.14 3.18
CA LEU A 30 5.89 1.78 3.34
C LEU A 30 5.17 1.29 4.60
N VAL A 31 5.14 -0.03 4.81
CA VAL A 31 4.55 -0.68 5.98
C VAL A 31 5.20 -0.22 7.29
N LYS A 32 6.52 -0.02 7.31
CA LYS A 32 7.21 0.53 8.48
C LYS A 32 6.81 1.98 8.74
N LEU A 33 6.70 2.80 7.71
CA LEU A 33 6.25 4.20 7.83
C LEU A 33 4.81 4.29 8.34
N LEU A 34 3.92 3.40 7.88
CA LEU A 34 2.54 3.31 8.35
C LEU A 34 2.45 2.94 9.84
N GLN A 35 3.39 2.15 10.36
CA GLN A 35 3.49 1.82 11.79
C GLN A 35 4.14 2.94 12.60
N SER A 36 5.07 3.71 12.02
CA SER A 36 5.80 4.79 12.70
C SER A 36 5.02 6.11 12.86
N ALA A 37 3.73 6.17 12.51
CA ALA A 37 2.85 7.30 12.81
C ALA A 37 3.36 8.66 12.29
N VAL A 38 3.42 8.85 10.96
CA VAL A 38 3.73 10.16 10.36
C VAL A 38 2.44 10.80 9.83
N PRO A 39 1.77 11.68 10.60
CA PRO A 39 0.46 12.23 10.21
C PRO A 39 0.51 13.11 8.96
N GLU A 40 1.63 13.76 8.68
CA GLU A 40 1.77 14.63 7.50
C GLU A 40 1.82 13.88 6.16
N GLU A 41 2.19 12.60 6.15
CA GLU A 41 2.30 11.79 4.93
C GLU A 41 1.30 10.62 4.88
N GLY A 42 0.42 10.50 5.89
CA GLY A 42 -0.47 9.35 6.07
C GLY A 42 -1.38 9.06 4.87
N ASP A 43 -2.06 10.07 4.35
CA ASP A 43 -2.91 9.96 3.15
C ASP A 43 -2.14 9.46 1.93
N LEU A 44 -0.93 9.99 1.71
CA LEU A 44 -0.08 9.57 0.59
C LEU A 44 0.33 8.10 0.75
N LEU A 45 0.72 7.68 1.96
CA LEU A 45 1.10 6.31 2.23
C LEU A 45 -0.08 5.34 2.00
N LEU A 46 -1.28 5.72 2.42
CA LEU A 46 -2.53 4.97 2.18
C LEU A 46 -2.86 4.87 0.70
N GLN A 47 -2.76 5.96 -0.06
CA GLN A 47 -2.97 5.98 -1.50
C GLN A 47 -1.96 5.07 -2.22
N LEU A 48 -0.67 5.14 -1.83
CA LEU A 48 0.38 4.28 -2.37
C LEU A 48 0.10 2.79 -2.08
N LEU A 49 -0.31 2.46 -0.86
CA LEU A 49 -0.66 1.08 -0.47
C LEU A 49 -1.88 0.56 -1.26
N THR A 50 -2.85 1.43 -1.52
CA THR A 50 -4.13 1.06 -2.13
C THR A 50 -4.05 0.95 -3.65
N HIS A 51 -3.42 1.93 -4.31
CA HIS A 51 -3.44 2.05 -5.77
C HIS A 51 -2.13 1.67 -6.46
N HIS A 52 -0.99 1.70 -5.76
CA HIS A 52 0.33 1.46 -6.36
C HIS A 52 0.97 0.13 -5.97
N VAL A 53 0.34 -0.65 -5.08
CA VAL A 53 0.75 -2.02 -4.81
C VAL A 53 0.07 -2.94 -5.81
N PRO A 54 0.83 -3.78 -6.55
CA PRO A 54 0.25 -4.73 -7.49
C PRO A 54 -0.63 -5.72 -6.73
N SER A 55 -1.75 -6.11 -7.34
CA SER A 55 -2.64 -7.14 -6.80
C SER A 55 -2.22 -8.53 -7.32
N GLY A 56 -2.50 -9.59 -6.56
CA GLY A 56 -2.20 -10.97 -6.96
C GLY A 56 -1.06 -11.61 -6.16
N VAL A 57 -0.20 -12.37 -6.84
CA VAL A 57 0.82 -13.24 -6.21
C VAL A 57 2.22 -12.61 -6.12
N ASP A 58 2.36 -11.35 -6.52
CA ASP A 58 3.59 -10.58 -6.41
C ASP A 58 4.06 -10.46 -4.96
N ASP A 59 5.38 -10.38 -4.74
CA ASP A 59 5.95 -10.25 -3.40
C ASP A 59 5.51 -8.95 -2.71
N ALA A 60 5.29 -7.88 -3.47
CA ALA A 60 4.70 -6.64 -2.97
C ALA A 60 3.26 -6.84 -2.46
N ALA A 61 2.46 -7.66 -3.14
CA ALA A 61 1.11 -8.01 -2.73
C ALA A 61 1.14 -8.85 -1.44
N LYS A 62 2.06 -9.82 -1.34
CA LYS A 62 2.22 -10.64 -0.12
C LYS A 62 2.57 -9.79 1.09
N ILE A 63 3.50 -8.83 0.95
CA ILE A 63 3.89 -7.95 2.06
C ILE A 63 2.71 -7.07 2.50
N LYS A 64 1.93 -6.53 1.56
CA LYS A 64 0.70 -5.79 1.89
C LYS A 64 -0.30 -6.69 2.61
N ALA A 65 -0.57 -7.89 2.09
CA ALA A 65 -1.50 -8.83 2.72
C ALA A 65 -1.04 -9.22 4.13
N GLU A 66 0.23 -9.56 4.31
CA GLU A 66 0.80 -9.89 5.62
C GLU A 66 0.65 -8.72 6.61
N PHE A 67 0.92 -7.49 6.17
CA PHE A 67 0.75 -6.31 7.01
C PHE A 67 -0.71 -6.08 7.43
N LEU A 68 -1.64 -6.13 6.48
CA LEU A 68 -3.06 -5.97 6.77
C LEU A 68 -3.57 -7.10 7.66
N ASP A 69 -3.08 -8.33 7.47
CA ASP A 69 -3.41 -9.49 8.30
C ASP A 69 -2.88 -9.30 9.73
N HIS A 70 -1.67 -8.75 9.88
CA HIS A 70 -1.14 -8.41 11.20
C HIS A 70 -1.99 -7.36 11.91
N ILE A 71 -2.50 -6.34 11.22
CA ILE A 71 -3.45 -5.37 11.81
C ILE A 71 -4.78 -6.06 12.16
N ALA A 72 -5.30 -6.90 11.27
CA ALA A 72 -6.55 -7.65 11.49
C ALA A 72 -6.45 -8.60 12.70
N GLN A 73 -5.28 -9.17 12.95
CA GLN A 73 -4.97 -10.05 14.08
C GLN A 73 -4.46 -9.30 15.32
N GLN A 74 -4.40 -7.96 15.28
CA GLN A 74 -3.86 -7.13 16.38
C GLN A 74 -2.39 -7.49 16.75
N LYS A 75 -1.62 -7.99 15.78
CA LYS A 75 -0.18 -8.24 15.88
C LYS A 75 0.65 -7.00 15.54
N ALA A 76 0.11 -6.12 14.69
CA ALA A 76 0.67 -4.83 14.37
C ALA A 76 -0.40 -3.76 14.59
N ASP A 77 0.04 -2.54 14.93
CA ASP A 77 -0.84 -1.39 15.12
C ASP A 77 -0.41 -0.27 14.18
N SER A 78 -1.39 0.46 13.64
CA SER A 78 -1.15 1.62 12.79
C SER A 78 -2.19 2.68 13.09
N PRO A 79 -1.79 3.94 13.34
CA PRO A 79 -2.74 5.03 13.56
C PRO A 79 -3.48 5.44 12.27
N LEU A 80 -3.05 4.92 11.11
CA LEU A 80 -3.61 5.26 9.80
C LEU A 80 -4.60 4.21 9.30
N ILE A 81 -4.47 2.95 9.73
CA ILE A 81 -5.30 1.84 9.25
C ILE A 81 -5.95 1.16 10.45
N THR A 82 -7.27 1.20 10.49
CA THR A 82 -8.05 0.48 11.50
C THR A 82 -8.14 -1.01 11.16
N ARG A 83 -8.47 -1.83 12.16
CA ARG A 83 -8.70 -3.27 11.98
C ARG A 83 -9.75 -3.57 10.90
N GLU A 84 -10.83 -2.80 10.88
CA GLU A 84 -11.91 -2.95 9.90
C GLU A 84 -11.43 -2.62 8.48
N GLU A 85 -10.69 -1.53 8.31
CA GLU A 85 -10.10 -1.18 7.01
C GLU A 85 -9.09 -2.21 6.54
N ALA A 86 -8.30 -2.79 7.45
CA ALA A 86 -7.34 -3.83 7.08
C ALA A 86 -8.03 -5.08 6.54
N VAL A 87 -9.11 -5.53 7.18
CA VAL A 87 -9.91 -6.66 6.71
C VAL A 87 -10.59 -6.33 5.37
N ARG A 88 -11.12 -5.11 5.22
CA ARG A 88 -11.74 -4.65 3.97
C ARG A 88 -10.74 -4.66 2.81
N LEU A 89 -9.54 -4.11 3.03
CA LEU A 89 -8.47 -4.08 2.04
C LEU A 89 -7.96 -5.48 1.69
N LEU A 90 -7.84 -6.40 2.65
CA LEU A 90 -7.52 -7.80 2.38
C LEU A 90 -8.54 -8.46 1.45
N GLY A 91 -9.83 -8.19 1.68
CA GLY A 91 -10.91 -8.65 0.81
C GLY A 91 -10.76 -8.18 -0.63
N THR A 92 -10.23 -6.97 -0.86
CA THR A 92 -9.99 -6.45 -2.22
C THR A 92 -8.80 -7.12 -2.94
N MET A 93 -7.92 -7.84 -2.22
CA MET A 93 -6.70 -8.43 -2.79
C MET A 93 -6.88 -9.85 -3.33
N GLN A 94 -7.88 -10.60 -2.87
CA GLN A 94 -8.03 -12.03 -3.17
C GLN A 94 -8.79 -12.34 -4.48
N GLY A 95 -9.27 -11.31 -5.18
CA GLY A 95 -10.07 -11.44 -6.41
C GLY A 95 -11.54 -11.13 -6.16
N ASP A 96 -12.05 -10.16 -6.93
CA ASP A 96 -13.46 -9.83 -7.19
C ASP A 96 -14.50 -10.12 -6.08
N ILE A 97 -14.85 -9.08 -5.29
CA ILE A 97 -16.25 -8.81 -4.92
C ILE A 97 -16.52 -7.29 -4.86
N THR A 98 -17.24 -6.82 -5.87
CA THR A 98 -18.16 -5.67 -5.93
C THR A 98 -18.50 -5.00 -4.60
N TYR A 99 -18.35 -3.67 -4.50
CA TYR A 99 -19.43 -2.77 -4.03
C TYR A 99 -19.28 -1.41 -4.72
N SER A 100 -20.07 -1.24 -5.78
CA SER A 100 -20.55 0.06 -6.23
C SER A 100 -21.26 0.77 -5.07
N HIS A 101 -20.99 2.06 -4.90
CA HIS A 101 -21.89 2.99 -4.23
C HIS A 101 -21.95 4.27 -5.05
#